data_AF-C0XQ11-F1
#
_entry.id   AF-C0XQ11-F1
#
_cell.length_a   1.000
_cell.length_b   1.000
_cell.length_c   1.000
_cell.angle_alpha   90.00
_cell.angle_beta   90.00
_cell.angle_gamma   90.00
#
_symmetry.space_group_name_H-M   'P 1'
#
loop_
_entity.id
_entity.type
_entity.pdbx_description
1 polymer ?
#
loop_
_entity_poly.entity_id
_entity_poly.type
_entity_poly.pdbx_seq_one_letter_code
_entity_poly.pdbx_strand_id
1 'polypeptide(L)'
;MRGTVDLPVIAAGGVLGRRDVVKLIDAGAASVACGSAFLLAEEAGTSRANREAMRGGGVSVSSRAFSGRWARGLETEFTRSHPNMPAIYPYLKPMVPDNLYCLVWADFEGIAQAPAARIEAALTP
;
A
#
# COMPACT_ATOMS: atom_id res chain seq x y z
N MET A 1 -8.15 -18.23 -10.91
CA MET A 1 -6.93 -18.42 -10.09
C MET A 1 -6.73 -19.89 -9.74
N ARG A 2 -7.78 -20.64 -9.38
CA ARG A 2 -7.69 -22.11 -9.27
C ARG A 2 -7.36 -22.74 -10.63
N GLY A 3 -6.43 -23.69 -10.64
CA GLY A 3 -6.08 -24.51 -11.80
C GLY A 3 -4.98 -23.98 -12.72
N THR A 4 -4.41 -22.80 -12.45
CA THR A 4 -3.25 -22.30 -13.21
C THR A 4 -1.92 -22.73 -12.60
N VAL A 5 -1.90 -22.91 -11.27
CA VAL A 5 -0.76 -23.41 -10.50
C VAL A 5 -1.28 -24.31 -9.38
N ASP A 6 -0.48 -25.28 -8.94
CA ASP A 6 -0.84 -26.23 -7.88
C ASP A 6 -0.58 -25.69 -6.46
N LEU A 7 0.08 -24.53 -6.35
CA LEU A 7 0.40 -23.90 -5.06
C LEU A 7 -0.76 -23.01 -4.57
N PRO A 8 -0.97 -22.91 -3.23
CA PRO A 8 -1.89 -21.94 -2.65
C PRO A 8 -1.51 -20.50 -3.04
N VAL A 9 -2.48 -19.74 -3.52
CA VAL A 9 -2.29 -18.32 -3.90
C VAL A 9 -2.72 -17.40 -2.77
N ILE A 10 -1.83 -16.49 -2.37
CA ILE A 10 -2.15 -15.38 -1.48
C ILE A 10 -2.46 -14.16 -2.35
N ALA A 11 -3.70 -13.69 -2.34
CA ALA A 11 -4.07 -12.47 -3.05
C ALA A 11 -3.60 -11.22 -2.29
N ALA A 12 -3.21 -10.16 -2.99
CA ALA A 12 -2.73 -8.92 -2.36
C ALA A 12 -3.08 -7.70 -3.21
N GLY A 13 -3.15 -6.54 -2.55
CA GLY A 13 -3.36 -5.24 -3.18
C GLY A 13 -4.83 -4.79 -3.14
N GLY A 14 -5.06 -3.56 -2.66
CA GLY A 14 -6.38 -2.92 -2.66
C GLY A 14 -7.45 -3.55 -1.78
N VAL A 15 -7.06 -4.20 -0.69
CA VAL A 15 -7.97 -4.84 0.25
C VAL A 15 -8.12 -3.94 1.46
N LEU A 16 -9.29 -3.33 1.62
CA LEU A 16 -9.58 -2.35 2.67
C LEU A 16 -10.75 -2.76 3.57
N GLY A 17 -11.55 -3.75 3.17
CA GLY A 17 -12.64 -4.29 4.00
C GLY A 17 -13.02 -5.73 3.70
N ARG A 18 -13.93 -6.29 4.53
CA ARG A 18 -14.45 -7.66 4.40
C ARG A 18 -14.93 -8.03 3.00
N ARG A 19 -15.59 -7.09 2.30
CA ARG A 19 -16.11 -7.33 0.95
C ARG A 19 -15.00 -7.66 -0.05
N ASP A 20 -13.85 -7.00 0.07
CA ASP A 20 -12.68 -7.25 -0.78
C ASP A 20 -12.07 -8.62 -0.47
N VAL A 21 -12.00 -8.98 0.82
CA VAL A 21 -11.51 -10.28 1.28
C VAL A 21 -12.38 -11.41 0.73
N VAL A 22 -13.70 -11.34 0.95
CA VAL A 22 -14.66 -12.34 0.46
C VAL A 22 -14.54 -12.49 -1.06
N LYS A 23 -14.52 -11.38 -1.81
CA LYS A 23 -14.36 -11.41 -3.26
C LYS A 23 -13.11 -12.15 -3.72
N LEU A 24 -11.97 -11.97 -3.03
CA LEU A 24 -10.71 -12.63 -3.40
C LEU A 24 -10.68 -14.10 -3.03
N ILE A 25 -11.27 -14.47 -1.88
CA ILE A 25 -11.44 -15.87 -1.48
C ILE A 25 -12.37 -16.60 -2.45
N ASP A 26 -13.50 -15.99 -2.83
CA ASP A 26 -14.44 -16.54 -3.82
C ASP A 26 -13.80 -16.69 -5.21
N ALA A 27 -12.88 -15.80 -5.57
CA ALA A 27 -12.07 -15.91 -6.80
C ALA A 27 -11.03 -17.05 -6.75
N GLY A 28 -10.88 -17.70 -5.59
CA GLY A 28 -10.07 -18.89 -5.38
C GLY A 28 -8.73 -18.68 -4.70
N ALA A 29 -8.49 -17.51 -4.09
CA ALA A 29 -7.32 -17.31 -3.23
C ALA A 29 -7.43 -18.17 -1.95
N ALA A 30 -6.29 -18.65 -1.46
CA ALA A 30 -6.21 -19.38 -0.20
C ALA A 30 -6.17 -18.44 1.01
N SER A 31 -5.60 -17.24 0.84
CA SER A 31 -5.58 -16.18 1.84
C SER A 31 -5.38 -14.82 1.17
N VAL A 32 -5.48 -13.75 1.96
CA VAL A 32 -5.40 -12.37 1.47
C VAL A 32 -4.42 -11.56 2.33
N ALA A 33 -3.44 -10.93 1.70
CA ALA A 33 -2.48 -10.03 2.34
C ALA A 33 -2.97 -8.58 2.26
N CYS A 34 -3.27 -8.00 3.42
CA CYS A 34 -3.80 -6.65 3.56
C CYS A 34 -2.70 -5.70 4.06
N GLY A 35 -2.15 -4.88 3.17
CA GLY A 35 -1.11 -3.90 3.52
C GLY A 35 -1.69 -2.55 3.95
N SER A 36 -2.23 -1.81 2.98
CA SER A 36 -2.69 -0.42 3.20
C SER A 36 -3.77 -0.29 4.28
N ALA A 37 -4.61 -1.31 4.49
CA ALA A 37 -5.61 -1.35 5.56
C ALA A 37 -5.03 -1.09 6.96
N PHE A 38 -3.76 -1.44 7.20
CA PHE A 38 -3.11 -1.32 8.51
C PHE A 38 -2.23 -0.08 8.66
N LEU A 39 -2.09 0.76 7.62
CA LEU A 39 -1.16 1.91 7.66
C LEU A 39 -1.53 2.97 8.71
N LEU A 40 -2.79 3.02 9.14
CA LEU A 40 -3.26 3.94 10.19
C LEU A 40 -3.54 3.25 11.53
N ALA A 41 -3.23 1.95 11.68
CA ALA A 41 -3.34 1.25 12.95
C ALA A 41 -2.53 1.95 14.07
N GLU A 42 -2.94 1.79 15.32
CA GLU A 42 -2.25 2.39 16.48
C GLU A 42 -0.82 1.84 16.63
N GLU A 43 -0.64 0.57 16.30
CA GLU A 43 0.60 -0.18 16.39
C GLU A 43 1.53 0.07 15.18
N ALA A 44 1.04 0.72 14.12
CA ALA A 44 1.81 0.92 12.90
C ALA A 44 2.90 1.99 13.07
N GLY A 45 4.13 1.66 12.64
CA GLY A 45 5.27 2.58 12.60
C GLY A 45 5.20 3.67 11.52
N THR A 46 4.02 3.91 10.92
CA THR A 46 3.82 4.94 9.91
C THR A 46 4.14 6.31 10.48
N SER A 47 5.05 7.04 9.83
CA SER A 47 5.50 8.36 10.28
C SER A 47 4.34 9.36 10.37
N ARG A 48 4.48 10.35 11.26
CA ARG A 48 3.49 11.44 11.40
C ARG A 48 3.22 12.13 10.06
N ALA A 49 4.27 12.45 9.30
CA ALA A 49 4.15 13.06 7.97
C ALA A 49 3.34 12.19 6.99
N ASN A 50 3.56 10.88 6.96
CA ASN A 50 2.79 9.97 6.09
C ASN A 50 1.33 9.85 6.56
N ARG A 51 1.06 9.84 7.87
CA ARG A 51 -0.30 9.84 8.42
C ARG A 51 -1.05 11.12 8.07
N GLU A 52 -0.40 12.28 8.19
CA GLU A 52 -0.97 13.58 7.83
C GLU A 52 -1.22 13.66 6.31
N ALA A 53 -0.26 13.20 5.49
CA ALA A 53 -0.42 13.17 4.05
C ALA A 53 -1.60 12.30 3.59
N MET A 54 -1.74 11.09 4.15
CA MET A 54 -2.90 10.23 3.84
C MET A 54 -4.23 10.86 4.28
N ARG A 55 -4.28 11.61 5.39
CA ARG A 55 -5.50 12.34 5.79
C ARG A 55 -5.83 13.50 4.86
N GLY A 56 -4.81 14.10 4.24
CA GLY A 56 -4.98 15.15 3.24
C GLY A 56 -5.57 14.65 1.92
N GLY A 57 -5.68 13.33 1.72
CA GLY A 57 -6.12 12.72 0.47
C GLY A 57 -5.11 12.87 -0.66
N GLY A 58 -5.57 12.70 -1.90
CA GLY A 58 -4.74 12.83 -3.10
C GLY A 58 -4.70 11.57 -3.94
N VAL A 59 -3.89 11.58 -4.99
CA VAL A 59 -3.82 10.46 -5.94
C VAL A 59 -2.62 9.58 -5.61
N SER A 60 -2.83 8.26 -5.60
CA SER A 60 -1.75 7.28 -5.54
C SER A 60 -1.29 6.89 -6.95
N VAL A 61 0.00 7.05 -7.22
CA VAL A 61 0.64 6.78 -8.53
C VAL A 61 1.73 5.72 -8.41
N SER A 62 2.01 5.02 -9.52
CA SER A 62 3.22 4.20 -9.61
C SER A 62 4.40 5.09 -10.01
N SER A 63 5.48 5.07 -9.22
CA SER A 63 6.69 5.84 -9.49
C SER A 63 7.92 5.05 -9.10
N ARG A 64 9.04 5.31 -9.79
CA ARG A 64 10.37 4.83 -9.41
C ARG A 64 11.26 5.91 -8.81
N ALA A 65 10.72 7.10 -8.56
CA ALA A 65 11.49 8.30 -8.18
C ALA A 65 12.37 8.10 -6.93
N PHE A 66 11.91 7.33 -5.95
CA PHE A 66 12.59 7.20 -4.65
C PHE A 66 13.59 6.05 -4.58
N SER A 67 13.30 4.92 -5.22
CA SER A 67 14.07 3.68 -5.04
C SER A 67 14.72 3.17 -6.32
N GLY A 68 14.31 3.69 -7.49
CA GLY A 68 14.68 3.16 -8.80
C GLY A 68 13.83 1.96 -9.23
N ARG A 69 13.02 1.40 -8.33
CA ARG A 69 11.98 0.40 -8.63
C ARG A 69 10.60 1.03 -8.60
N TRP A 70 9.72 0.53 -9.46
CA TRP A 70 8.31 0.92 -9.46
C TRP A 70 7.66 0.52 -8.14
N ALA A 71 7.13 1.51 -7.43
CA ALA A 71 6.33 1.35 -6.23
C ALA A 71 5.13 2.28 -6.31
N ARG A 72 4.02 1.91 -5.65
CA ARG A 72 2.80 2.72 -5.62
C ARG A 72 2.69 3.49 -4.32
N GLY A 73 2.43 4.79 -4.41
CA GLY A 73 2.30 5.68 -3.27
C GLY A 73 1.72 7.04 -3.65
N LEU A 74 1.51 7.89 -2.65
CA LEU A 74 1.00 9.25 -2.86
C LEU A 74 1.86 10.00 -3.87
N GLU A 75 1.20 10.64 -4.82
CA GLU A 75 1.85 11.55 -5.75
C GLU A 75 2.37 12.78 -5.00
N THR A 76 3.62 13.12 -5.25
CA THR A 76 4.28 14.32 -4.76
C THR A 76 4.85 15.12 -5.93
N GLU A 77 5.20 16.38 -5.67
CA GLU A 77 5.96 17.17 -6.64
C GLU A 77 7.26 16.47 -7.07
N PHE A 78 7.93 15.79 -6.13
CA PHE A 78 9.13 15.02 -6.41
C PHE A 78 8.86 13.90 -7.43
N THR A 79 7.76 13.15 -7.27
CA THR A 79 7.40 12.10 -8.25
C THR A 79 7.03 12.68 -9.62
N ARG A 80 6.40 13.85 -9.69
CA ARG A 80 6.03 14.53 -10.96
C ARG A 80 7.24 15.07 -11.70
N SER A 81 8.21 15.63 -10.97
CA SER A 81 9.45 16.19 -11.53
C SER A 81 10.48 15.11 -11.90
N HIS A 82 10.38 13.91 -11.32
CA HIS A 82 11.35 12.82 -11.51
C HIS A 82 10.70 11.51 -12.00
N PRO A 83 9.97 11.51 -13.15
CA PRO A 83 9.27 10.32 -13.64
C PRO A 83 10.22 9.18 -14.05
N ASN A 84 11.49 9.51 -14.35
CA ASN A 84 12.43 8.61 -15.01
C ASN A 84 13.75 8.37 -14.25
N MET A 85 13.71 8.39 -12.91
CA MET A 85 14.90 8.10 -12.10
C MET A 85 15.56 6.75 -12.46
N PRO A 86 16.90 6.65 -12.40
CA PRO A 86 17.61 5.45 -12.82
C PRO A 86 17.30 4.24 -11.91
N ALA A 87 17.34 3.04 -12.48
CA ALA A 87 16.99 1.80 -11.78
C ALA A 87 18.14 1.27 -10.89
N ILE A 88 18.62 2.10 -9.95
CA ILE A 88 19.79 1.81 -9.10
C ILE A 88 19.39 1.44 -7.67
N TYR A 89 18.39 0.59 -7.49
CA TYR A 89 17.98 0.13 -6.16
C TYR A 89 19.15 -0.56 -5.41
N PRO A 90 19.38 -0.29 -4.12
CA PRO A 90 18.62 0.56 -3.20
C PRO A 90 19.15 2.00 -3.04
N TYR A 91 20.04 2.47 -3.93
CA TYR A 91 20.88 3.65 -3.70
C TYR A 91 20.14 4.99 -3.74
N LEU A 92 18.99 5.10 -4.43
CA LEU A 92 18.30 6.39 -4.56
C LEU A 92 17.73 6.92 -3.25
N LYS A 93 17.10 6.08 -2.41
CA LYS A 93 16.36 6.59 -1.23
C LYS A 93 17.26 7.34 -0.24
N PRO A 94 18.50 6.89 0.06
CA PRO A 94 19.45 7.65 0.87
C PRO A 94 19.87 9.00 0.25
N MET A 95 19.84 9.15 -1.08
CA MET A 95 20.23 10.39 -1.77
C MET A 95 19.13 11.45 -1.76
N VAL A 96 17.86 11.05 -1.52
CA VAL A 96 16.69 11.94 -1.46
C VAL A 96 15.92 11.78 -0.14
N PRO A 97 16.57 12.01 1.02
CA PRO A 97 16.02 11.68 2.32
C PRO A 97 14.78 12.49 2.69
N ASP A 98 14.75 13.77 2.29
CA ASP A 98 13.78 14.78 2.77
C ASP A 98 12.45 14.78 2.00
N ASN A 99 12.34 13.99 0.93
CA ASN A 99 11.12 13.94 0.13
C ASN A 99 10.09 12.99 0.77
N LEU A 100 8.84 13.46 0.86
CA LEU A 100 7.73 12.66 1.37
C LEU A 100 7.60 11.35 0.56
N TYR A 101 7.77 10.23 1.24
CA TYR A 101 7.69 8.89 0.65
C TYR A 101 6.61 8.07 1.38
N CYS A 102 5.38 8.15 0.86
CA CYS A 102 4.21 7.50 1.43
C CYS A 102 3.69 6.40 0.47
N LEU A 103 4.09 5.15 0.72
CA LEU A 103 3.59 4.01 -0.03
C LEU A 103 2.20 3.60 0.47
N VAL A 104 1.23 3.66 -0.42
CA VAL A 104 -0.17 3.38 -0.13
C VAL A 104 -0.89 3.00 -1.43
N TRP A 105 -1.87 2.09 -1.35
CA TRP A 105 -2.67 1.69 -2.51
C TRP A 105 -3.51 2.86 -3.07
N ALA A 106 -4.14 2.66 -4.22
CA ALA A 106 -5.21 3.55 -4.69
C ALA A 106 -6.41 3.50 -3.73
N ASP A 107 -7.30 4.49 -3.82
CA ASP A 107 -8.55 4.55 -3.06
C ASP A 107 -8.35 4.35 -1.54
N PHE A 108 -7.27 4.93 -1.02
CA PHE A 108 -6.86 4.80 0.38
C PHE A 108 -7.69 5.68 1.32
N GLU A 109 -8.55 6.53 0.75
CA GLU A 109 -9.57 7.27 1.47
C GLU A 109 -10.49 6.28 2.20
N GLY A 110 -10.44 6.31 3.54
CA GLY A 110 -11.24 5.42 4.39
C GLY A 110 -10.48 4.25 5.02
N ILE A 111 -9.14 4.19 4.90
CA ILE A 111 -8.34 3.30 5.76
C ILE A 111 -8.71 3.51 7.23
N ALA A 112 -9.02 2.42 7.93
CA ALA A 112 -9.44 2.46 9.31
C ALA A 112 -8.34 2.98 10.24
N GLN A 113 -8.72 3.85 11.18
CA GLN A 113 -7.88 4.23 12.30
C GLN A 113 -8.41 3.57 13.57
N ALA A 114 -7.79 2.47 13.96
CA ALA A 114 -8.18 1.66 15.12
C ALA A 114 -6.99 0.78 15.55
N PRO A 115 -7.05 0.13 16.71
CA PRO A 115 -6.13 -0.97 17.03
C PRO A 115 -6.13 -2.02 15.92
N ALA A 116 -4.97 -2.58 15.58
CA ALA A 116 -4.80 -3.53 14.50
C ALA A 116 -5.77 -4.73 14.63
N ALA A 117 -6.00 -5.21 15.86
CA ALA A 117 -6.96 -6.30 16.12
C ALA A 117 -8.39 -5.96 15.68
N ARG A 118 -8.83 -4.69 15.79
CA ARG A 118 -10.15 -4.28 15.29
C ARG A 118 -10.19 -4.19 13.77
N ILE A 119 -9.10 -3.74 13.14
CA ILE A 119 -8.97 -3.70 11.68
C ILE A 119 -9.01 -5.11 11.11
N GLU A 120 -8.27 -6.05 11.71
CA GLU A 120 -8.28 -7.46 11.34
C GLU A 120 -9.69 -8.08 11.48
N ALA A 121 -10.36 -7.87 12.61
CA ALA A 121 -11.72 -8.36 12.82
C ALA A 121 -12.72 -7.82 11.78
N ALA A 122 -12.52 -6.59 11.28
CA ALA A 122 -13.33 -5.99 10.23
C ALA A 122 -13.02 -6.54 8.82
N LEU A 123 -11.85 -7.16 8.61
CA LEU A 123 -11.44 -7.79 7.36
C LEU A 123 -11.88 -9.26 7.28
N THR A 124 -11.84 -9.99 8.39
CA THR A 124 -12.15 -11.42 8.44
C THR A 124 -13.65 -11.66 8.19
N PRO A 125 -14.05 -12.59 7.30
CA PRO A 125 -15.44 -12.93 7.02
C PRO A 125 -16.24 -13.48 8.20
#